data_AF-A0A3R6RIE4-F1
#
_entry.id   AF-A0A3R6RIE4-F1
#
_cell.length_a   1.000
_cell.length_b   1.000
_cell.length_c   1.000
_cell.angle_alpha   90.00
_cell.angle_beta   90.00
_cell.angle_gamma   90.00
#
_symmetry.space_group_name_H-M   'P 1'
#
loop_
_entity.id
_entity.type
_entity.pdbx_description
1 polymer ?
#
loop_
_entity_poly.entity_id
_entity_poly.type
_entity_poly.pdbx_seq_one_letter_code
_entity_poly.pdbx_strand_id
1 'polypeptide(L)'
;MSEKDKEIEKEDIPIEVFEAISNIDLSARKNWVLIVNYESIYDYAIDKNTLKAIPKDTPCYIWGPNIIENEDGIDWISPGLGPIILFASQNYYANFISYTDTTSTKIFDQTTEDKLLAADCLSCLYSGKVSTHLSDILVHNNCLLDFELKNVPESTTVMVKSRVPIQPFRYKTNPQHYKAIVFSYCGERDAELYITMDDKIHIVKLLPKINRSNLSNDLFPDTYRYTTPDTYYKFTLSYDEEKDVFSIEDAENSVWSQMP
;
A
#
# COMPACT_ATOMS: atom_id res chain seq x y z
N MET A 1 34.72 -29.85 16.39
CA MET A 1 33.46 -29.11 16.25
C MET A 1 32.78 -29.13 17.61
N SER A 2 32.61 -27.98 18.24
CA SER A 2 31.93 -27.89 19.53
C SER A 2 30.42 -28.05 19.30
N GLU A 3 29.67 -28.56 20.28
CA GLU A 3 28.20 -28.66 20.21
C GLU A 3 27.48 -27.31 19.99
N LYS A 4 28.20 -26.18 20.03
CA LYS A 4 27.66 -24.83 19.80
C LYS A 4 27.40 -24.46 18.35
N ASP A 5 27.83 -25.28 17.38
CA ASP A 5 27.68 -24.99 15.94
C ASP A 5 26.69 -25.95 15.24
N LYS A 6 25.75 -26.55 15.97
CA LYS A 6 24.59 -27.17 15.32
C LYS A 6 23.57 -26.07 15.04
N GLU A 7 23.48 -25.62 13.79
CA GLU A 7 22.31 -24.88 13.32
C GLU A 7 21.07 -25.69 13.72
N ILE A 8 20.25 -25.12 14.59
CA ILE A 8 18.97 -25.70 14.96
C ILE A 8 18.05 -25.42 13.78
N GLU A 9 17.82 -26.44 12.95
CA GLU A 9 16.80 -26.38 11.90
C GLU A 9 15.44 -26.25 12.60
N LYS A 10 14.79 -25.10 12.41
CA LYS A 10 13.44 -24.85 12.90
C LYS A 10 12.43 -25.44 11.91
N GLU A 11 11.37 -26.05 12.42
CA GLU A 11 10.31 -26.61 11.58
C GLU A 11 9.37 -25.52 11.05
N ASP A 12 8.78 -25.77 9.88
CA ASP A 12 7.75 -24.91 9.31
C ASP A 12 6.45 -24.99 10.12
N ILE A 13 5.77 -23.86 10.29
CA ILE A 13 4.57 -23.75 11.13
C ILE A 13 3.38 -23.26 10.30
N PRO A 14 2.28 -24.03 10.19
CA PRO A 14 1.13 -23.66 9.38
C PRO A 14 0.37 -22.49 9.99
N ILE A 15 -0.08 -21.56 9.15
CA ILE A 15 -0.93 -20.44 9.53
C ILE A 15 -2.39 -20.90 9.35
N GLU A 16 -2.99 -21.39 10.43
CA GLU A 16 -4.35 -21.95 10.42
C GLU A 16 -5.43 -20.88 10.61
N VAL A 17 -5.10 -19.81 11.34
CA VAL A 17 -6.00 -18.69 11.61
C VAL A 17 -5.22 -17.38 11.57
N PHE A 18 -5.82 -16.38 10.92
CA PHE A 18 -5.38 -14.99 11.02
C PHE A 18 -6.53 -14.10 11.50
N GLU A 19 -6.30 -13.34 12.57
CA GLU A 19 -7.25 -12.36 13.10
C GLU A 19 -6.68 -10.94 12.99
N ALA A 20 -7.30 -10.11 12.18
CA ALA A 20 -6.94 -8.70 12.06
C ALA A 20 -7.89 -7.79 12.83
N ILE A 21 -7.31 -6.77 13.46
CA ILE A 21 -8.02 -5.57 13.90
C ILE A 21 -7.57 -4.44 12.96
N SER A 22 -8.50 -3.60 12.52
CA SER A 22 -8.16 -2.42 11.73
C SER A 22 -8.82 -1.19 12.31
N ASN A 23 -8.18 -0.04 12.12
CA ASN A 23 -8.80 1.26 12.31
C ASN A 23 -9.60 1.70 11.06
N ILE A 24 -9.48 0.92 9.97
CA ILE A 24 -10.16 1.14 8.71
C ILE A 24 -11.49 0.39 8.73
N ASP A 25 -12.56 1.02 8.26
CA ASP A 25 -13.85 0.32 8.11
C ASP A 25 -13.76 -0.75 7.02
N LEU A 26 -13.86 -2.02 7.40
CA LEU A 26 -13.79 -3.15 6.48
C LEU A 26 -15.16 -3.47 5.84
N SER A 27 -16.24 -2.81 6.26
CA SER A 27 -17.62 -3.15 5.88
C SER A 27 -17.88 -3.12 4.37
N ALA A 28 -17.19 -2.23 3.64
CA ALA A 28 -17.28 -2.08 2.19
C ALA A 28 -16.42 -3.08 1.40
N ARG A 29 -15.63 -3.93 2.08
CA ARG A 29 -14.61 -4.82 1.49
C ARG A 29 -15.01 -6.30 1.49
N LYS A 30 -16.30 -6.62 1.60
CA LYS A 30 -16.82 -8.00 1.75
C LYS A 30 -16.55 -8.96 0.58
N ASN A 31 -16.24 -8.43 -0.61
CA ASN A 31 -15.99 -9.20 -1.82
C ASN A 31 -14.52 -9.15 -2.25
N TRP A 32 -13.62 -8.82 -1.31
CA TRP A 32 -12.19 -8.74 -1.55
C TRP A 32 -11.53 -10.10 -1.35
N VAL A 33 -10.26 -10.20 -1.71
CA VAL A 33 -9.45 -11.40 -1.59
C VAL A 33 -8.43 -11.17 -0.47
N LEU A 34 -8.34 -12.12 0.47
CA LEU A 34 -7.27 -12.16 1.46
C LEU A 34 -6.22 -13.18 1.04
N ILE A 35 -4.97 -12.74 0.96
CA ILE A 35 -3.83 -13.52 0.51
C ILE A 35 -2.76 -13.51 1.59
N VAL A 36 -2.16 -14.68 1.83
CA VAL A 36 -0.99 -14.84 2.70
C VAL A 36 0.21 -15.26 1.84
N ASN A 37 1.33 -14.56 2.00
CA ASN A 37 2.61 -14.76 1.29
C ASN A 37 2.54 -14.77 -0.23
N TYR A 38 1.57 -14.07 -0.84
CA TYR A 38 1.32 -14.13 -2.29
C TYR A 38 1.02 -15.54 -2.82
N GLU A 39 0.76 -16.51 -1.95
CA GLU A 39 0.65 -17.93 -2.29
C GLU A 39 -0.77 -18.47 -2.05
N SER A 40 -1.31 -18.24 -0.86
CA SER A 40 -2.53 -18.89 -0.41
C SER A 40 -3.65 -17.89 -0.20
N ILE A 41 -4.84 -18.22 -0.72
CA ILE A 41 -6.07 -17.48 -0.49
C ILE A 41 -6.77 -18.04 0.75
N TYR A 42 -7.27 -17.14 1.58
CA TYR A 42 -8.00 -17.49 2.80
C TYR A 42 -9.47 -17.06 2.67
N ASP A 43 -10.36 -17.91 3.16
CA ASP A 43 -11.74 -17.52 3.42
C ASP A 43 -11.77 -16.65 4.68
N TYR A 44 -12.69 -15.69 4.75
CA TYR A 44 -12.77 -14.78 5.87
C TYR A 44 -14.19 -14.33 6.21
N ALA A 45 -14.35 -13.86 7.43
CA ALA A 45 -15.52 -13.16 7.91
C ALA A 45 -15.11 -11.78 8.46
N ILE A 46 -15.92 -10.76 8.14
CA ILE A 46 -15.74 -9.40 8.65
C ILE A 46 -16.84 -9.12 9.69
N ASP A 47 -16.42 -8.69 10.86
CA ASP A 47 -17.30 -8.04 11.84
C ASP A 47 -16.77 -6.64 12.14
N LYS A 48 -17.47 -5.64 11.58
CA LYS A 48 -17.09 -4.22 11.59
C LYS A 48 -15.66 -4.04 11.08
N ASN A 49 -14.74 -3.78 11.99
CA ASN A 49 -13.34 -3.46 11.79
C ASN A 49 -12.42 -4.59 12.25
N THR A 50 -12.98 -5.79 12.44
CA THR A 50 -12.24 -7.03 12.65
C THR A 50 -12.45 -7.97 11.48
N LEU A 51 -11.41 -8.75 11.18
CA LEU A 51 -11.44 -9.78 10.15
C LEU A 51 -10.87 -11.06 10.75
N LYS A 52 -11.56 -12.18 10.55
CA LYS A 52 -11.06 -13.52 10.88
C LYS A 52 -10.97 -14.36 9.63
N ALA A 53 -9.79 -14.92 9.38
CA ALA A 53 -9.48 -15.68 8.18
C ALA A 53 -8.99 -17.10 8.52
N ILE A 54 -9.34 -18.04 7.64
CA ILE A 54 -8.87 -19.43 7.65
C ILE A 54 -8.47 -19.84 6.22
N PRO A 55 -7.51 -20.77 6.05
CA PRO A 55 -7.13 -21.24 4.72
C PRO A 55 -8.35 -21.76 3.97
N LYS A 56 -8.48 -21.35 2.70
CA LYS A 56 -9.54 -21.89 1.83
C LYS A 56 -9.26 -23.34 1.45
N ASP A 57 -8.00 -23.63 1.15
CA ASP A 57 -7.50 -24.95 0.79
C ASP A 57 -6.36 -25.34 1.75
N THR A 58 -5.10 -25.23 1.31
CA THR A 58 -3.92 -25.53 2.13
C THR A 58 -3.43 -24.28 2.88
N PRO A 59 -3.11 -24.38 4.19
CA PRO A 59 -2.49 -23.27 4.91
C PRO A 59 -1.17 -22.86 4.26
N CYS A 60 -0.85 -21.57 4.39
CA CYS A 60 0.51 -21.09 4.16
C CYS A 60 1.33 -21.36 5.44
N TYR A 61 2.66 -21.23 5.36
CA TYR A 61 3.55 -21.56 6.46
C TYR A 61 4.44 -20.36 6.83
N ILE A 62 4.76 -20.27 8.11
CA ILE A 62 5.95 -19.57 8.58
C ILE A 62 7.10 -20.54 8.36
N TRP A 63 8.04 -20.18 7.50
CA TRP A 63 9.21 -21.01 7.25
C TRP A 63 10.16 -20.99 8.46
N GLY A 64 10.70 -22.15 8.80
CA GLY A 64 11.68 -22.33 9.88
C GLY A 64 12.83 -21.30 9.88
N PRO A 65 13.43 -20.96 8.72
CA PRO A 65 14.50 -19.96 8.63
C PRO A 65 14.12 -18.53 9.07
N ASN A 66 12.83 -18.18 9.15
CA ASN A 66 12.36 -16.87 9.60
C ASN A 66 12.13 -16.81 11.12
N ILE A 67 12.37 -17.91 11.83
CA ILE A 67 12.18 -18.05 13.26
C ILE A 67 13.50 -17.79 13.98
N ILE A 68 13.50 -16.80 14.87
CA ILE A 68 14.60 -16.46 15.76
C ILE A 68 14.19 -16.71 17.21
N GLU A 69 15.13 -17.18 18.01
CA GLU A 69 14.93 -17.31 19.45
C GLU A 69 15.34 -16.00 20.13
N ASN A 70 14.46 -15.43 20.95
CA ASN A 70 14.77 -14.23 21.73
C ASN A 70 15.55 -14.56 23.02
N GLU A 71 15.94 -13.54 23.79
CA GLU A 71 16.72 -13.73 25.03
C GLU A 71 16.00 -14.59 26.10
N ASP A 72 14.67 -14.71 26.02
CA ASP A 72 13.85 -15.52 26.93
C ASP A 72 13.66 -16.97 26.45
N GLY A 73 14.29 -17.37 25.34
CA GLY A 73 14.12 -18.71 24.75
C GLY A 73 12.78 -18.89 24.02
N ILE A 74 12.12 -17.80 23.63
CA ILE A 74 10.83 -17.82 22.92
C ILE A 74 11.10 -17.59 21.43
N ASP A 75 10.43 -18.37 20.59
CA ASP A 75 10.49 -18.23 19.14
C ASP A 75 9.62 -17.05 18.64
N TRP A 76 10.26 -16.18 17.88
CA TRP A 76 9.69 -14.98 17.25
C TRP A 76 10.05 -14.92 15.79
N ILE A 77 9.28 -14.14 15.04
CA ILE A 77 9.60 -13.86 13.65
C ILE A 77 10.43 -12.57 13.59
N SER A 78 11.55 -12.62 12.86
CA SER A 78 12.37 -11.43 12.67
C SER A 78 11.56 -10.30 12.01
N PRO A 79 11.68 -9.05 12.48
CA PRO A 79 11.12 -7.90 11.77
C PRO A 79 11.54 -7.90 10.30
N GLY A 80 10.60 -7.61 9.40
CA GLY A 80 10.86 -7.59 7.96
C GLY A 80 10.84 -8.95 7.24
N LEU A 81 10.79 -10.08 7.96
CA LEU A 81 10.88 -11.43 7.37
C LEU A 81 9.63 -12.30 7.55
N GLY A 82 8.61 -11.82 8.27
CA GLY A 82 7.43 -12.63 8.53
C GLY A 82 6.42 -12.72 7.40
N PRO A 83 5.33 -13.47 7.62
CA PRO A 83 4.32 -13.63 6.60
C PRO A 83 3.69 -12.29 6.27
N ILE A 84 3.50 -12.05 4.97
CA ILE A 84 2.80 -10.88 4.46
C ILE A 84 1.35 -11.24 4.18
N ILE A 85 0.45 -10.48 4.80
CA ILE A 85 -0.98 -10.57 4.57
C ILE A 85 -1.38 -9.40 3.69
N LEU A 86 -2.14 -9.68 2.63
CA LEU A 86 -2.71 -8.69 1.72
C LEU A 86 -4.21 -8.87 1.65
N PHE A 87 -4.95 -7.76 1.71
CA PHE A 87 -6.40 -7.75 1.54
C PHE A 87 -6.78 -6.74 0.47
N ALA A 88 -7.24 -7.22 -0.68
CA ALA A 88 -7.33 -6.42 -1.90
C ALA A 88 -8.61 -6.70 -2.68
N SER A 89 -9.10 -5.70 -3.43
CA SER A 89 -10.18 -5.93 -4.39
C SER A 89 -9.78 -6.97 -5.43
N GLN A 90 -10.76 -7.68 -6.00
CA GLN A 90 -10.51 -8.68 -7.05
C GLN A 90 -9.69 -8.13 -8.22
N ASN A 91 -9.96 -6.88 -8.61
CA ASN A 91 -9.26 -6.22 -9.70
C ASN A 91 -7.80 -5.91 -9.35
N TYR A 92 -7.56 -5.38 -8.14
CA TYR A 92 -6.19 -5.12 -7.67
C TYR A 92 -5.39 -6.42 -7.55
N TYR A 93 -6.00 -7.46 -7.00
CA TYR A 93 -5.41 -8.79 -6.90
C TYR A 93 -4.98 -9.32 -8.28
N ALA A 94 -5.90 -9.37 -9.23
CA ALA A 94 -5.66 -9.90 -10.57
C ALA A 94 -4.55 -9.16 -11.33
N ASN A 95 -4.45 -7.83 -11.14
CA ASN A 95 -3.50 -6.98 -11.87
C ASN A 95 -2.12 -6.87 -11.23
N PHE A 96 -2.04 -6.86 -9.88
CA PHE A 96 -0.82 -6.43 -9.18
C PHE A 96 -0.26 -7.46 -8.21
N ILE A 97 -1.05 -8.49 -7.84
CA ILE A 97 -0.65 -9.54 -6.90
C ILE A 97 -0.45 -10.86 -7.65
N SER A 98 -1.49 -11.39 -8.32
CA SER A 98 -1.41 -12.68 -9.00
C SER A 98 -0.93 -12.60 -10.45
N TYR A 99 -1.01 -11.42 -11.08
CA TYR A 99 -0.73 -11.21 -12.51
C TYR A 99 -1.54 -12.11 -13.45
N THR A 100 -2.75 -12.50 -13.04
CA THR A 100 -3.63 -13.37 -13.83
C THR A 100 -4.38 -12.61 -14.92
N ASP A 101 -4.47 -11.28 -14.83
CA ASP A 101 -5.06 -10.45 -15.88
C ASP A 101 -4.00 -10.04 -16.90
N THR A 102 -3.96 -10.77 -18.03
CA THR A 102 -3.07 -10.48 -19.17
C THR A 102 -3.68 -9.52 -20.20
N THR A 103 -4.93 -9.08 -19.97
CA THR A 103 -5.70 -8.23 -20.89
C THR A 103 -5.73 -6.75 -20.49
N SER A 104 -5.24 -6.45 -19.29
CA SER A 104 -5.24 -5.12 -18.68
C SER A 104 -4.46 -4.07 -19.50
N THR A 105 -5.20 -3.18 -20.13
CA THR A 105 -4.70 -1.97 -20.76
C THR A 105 -4.23 -0.95 -19.72
N LYS A 106 -2.94 -1.00 -19.36
CA LYS A 106 -1.94 0.07 -19.09
C LYS A 106 -2.31 1.37 -18.34
N ILE A 107 -3.52 1.57 -17.81
CA ILE A 107 -3.89 2.70 -16.94
C ILE A 107 -4.75 2.16 -15.78
N PHE A 108 -4.36 2.48 -14.56
CA PHE A 108 -5.12 2.16 -13.37
C PHE A 108 -6.17 3.23 -13.10
N ASP A 109 -7.41 2.93 -13.46
CA ASP A 109 -8.54 3.85 -13.37
C ASP A 109 -9.07 3.96 -11.93
N GLN A 110 -9.00 5.16 -11.35
CA GLN A 110 -9.52 5.52 -10.02
C GLN A 110 -10.59 6.63 -10.09
N THR A 111 -11.23 6.81 -11.25
CA THR A 111 -12.11 7.97 -11.54
C THR A 111 -13.42 8.04 -10.74
N THR A 112 -13.78 6.99 -10.00
CA THR A 112 -14.99 6.94 -9.15
C THR A 112 -14.62 6.53 -7.74
N GLU A 113 -15.47 6.82 -6.76
CA GLU A 113 -15.24 6.43 -5.35
C GLU A 113 -15.05 4.92 -5.21
N ASP A 114 -15.87 4.10 -5.86
CA ASP A 114 -15.73 2.65 -5.87
C ASP A 114 -14.40 2.18 -6.46
N LYS A 115 -13.91 2.85 -7.52
CA LYS A 115 -12.63 2.51 -8.15
C LYS A 115 -11.44 2.96 -7.30
N LEU A 116 -11.55 4.12 -6.65
CA LEU A 116 -10.57 4.60 -5.69
C LEU A 116 -10.50 3.64 -4.49
N LEU A 117 -11.64 3.23 -3.93
CA LEU A 117 -11.72 2.22 -2.87
C LEU A 117 -11.13 0.88 -3.34
N ALA A 118 -11.43 0.43 -4.55
CA ALA A 118 -10.88 -0.80 -5.09
C ALA A 118 -9.35 -0.77 -5.26
N ALA A 119 -8.73 0.41 -5.31
CA ALA A 119 -7.28 0.58 -5.34
C ALA A 119 -6.60 0.51 -3.96
N ASP A 120 -7.39 0.52 -2.89
CA ASP A 120 -6.92 0.60 -1.52
C ASP A 120 -6.57 -0.76 -0.90
N CYS A 121 -5.56 -1.44 -1.45
CA CYS A 121 -5.04 -2.67 -0.86
C CYS A 121 -4.59 -2.43 0.60
N LEU A 122 -5.02 -3.29 1.52
CA LEU A 122 -4.54 -3.31 2.89
C LEU A 122 -3.46 -4.38 3.06
N SER A 123 -2.52 -4.16 3.97
CA SER A 123 -1.47 -5.13 4.26
C SER A 123 -1.10 -5.21 5.73
N CYS A 124 -0.43 -6.31 6.08
CA CYS A 124 0.22 -6.53 7.35
C CYS A 124 1.49 -7.37 7.09
N LEU A 125 2.62 -6.95 7.66
CA LEU A 125 3.83 -7.78 7.71
C LEU A 125 4.03 -8.24 9.15
N TYR A 126 3.67 -9.48 9.42
CA TYR A 126 3.66 -10.00 10.78
C TYR A 126 5.08 -10.15 11.34
N SER A 127 5.33 -9.69 12.56
CA SER A 127 6.64 -9.81 13.25
C SER A 127 6.51 -10.26 14.70
N GLY A 128 5.44 -10.99 14.99
CA GLY A 128 5.09 -11.41 16.35
C GLY A 128 5.63 -12.78 16.74
N LYS A 129 5.07 -13.28 17.84
CA LYS A 129 5.34 -14.62 18.36
C LYS A 129 4.90 -15.68 17.34
N VAL A 130 5.73 -16.68 17.13
CA VAL A 130 5.43 -17.79 16.24
C VAL A 130 4.25 -18.61 16.78
N SER A 131 3.24 -18.86 15.94
CA SER A 131 1.98 -19.53 16.30
C SER A 131 1.23 -19.99 15.06
N THR A 132 0.37 -21.01 15.18
CA THR A 132 -0.58 -21.36 14.12
C THR A 132 -1.74 -20.38 14.01
N HIS A 133 -1.98 -19.60 15.07
CA HIS A 133 -2.96 -18.52 15.13
C HIS A 133 -2.22 -17.19 15.25
N LEU A 134 -2.34 -16.35 14.23
CA LEU A 134 -1.70 -15.04 14.15
C LEU A 134 -2.75 -13.94 14.36
N SER A 135 -2.34 -12.85 15.00
CA SER A 135 -3.17 -11.66 15.10
C SER A 135 -2.34 -10.39 15.02
N ASP A 136 -2.79 -9.43 14.20
CA ASP A 136 -2.09 -8.18 13.95
C ASP A 136 -3.04 -7.12 13.34
N ILE A 137 -2.49 -5.99 12.90
CA ILE A 137 -3.22 -4.84 12.38
C ILE A 137 -3.09 -4.74 10.87
N LEU A 138 -4.23 -4.56 10.18
CA LEU A 138 -4.24 -4.21 8.76
C LEU A 138 -4.16 -2.69 8.58
N VAL A 139 -3.20 -2.25 7.78
CA VAL A 139 -2.96 -0.84 7.41
C VAL A 139 -2.98 -0.67 5.89
N HIS A 140 -3.01 0.56 5.37
CA HIS A 140 -2.99 0.78 3.92
C HIS A 140 -1.63 0.39 3.32
N ASN A 141 -1.63 -0.48 2.32
CA ASN A 141 -0.41 -0.93 1.64
C ASN A 141 0.23 0.16 0.77
N ASN A 142 -0.58 1.13 0.36
CA ASN A 142 -0.23 2.23 -0.52
C ASN A 142 -0.40 3.56 0.22
N CYS A 143 -0.15 4.68 -0.47
CA CYS A 143 -0.41 6.01 0.07
C CYS A 143 -1.51 6.73 -0.73
N LEU A 144 -2.19 7.66 -0.07
CA LEU A 144 -3.22 8.50 -0.66
C LEU A 144 -2.67 9.90 -0.92
N LEU A 145 -2.73 10.34 -2.18
CA LEU A 145 -2.54 11.73 -2.56
C LEU A 145 -3.88 12.44 -2.58
N ASP A 146 -3.93 13.62 -1.98
CA ASP A 146 -5.09 14.50 -1.94
C ASP A 146 -4.63 15.93 -2.25
N PHE A 147 -4.94 16.44 -3.44
CA PHE A 147 -4.31 17.67 -3.91
C PHE A 147 -5.22 18.55 -4.76
N GLU A 148 -4.99 19.85 -4.66
CA GLU A 148 -5.71 20.88 -5.41
C GLU A 148 -4.79 21.58 -6.41
N LEU A 149 -5.31 21.93 -7.58
CA LEU A 149 -4.64 22.78 -8.55
C LEU A 149 -5.10 24.23 -8.41
N LYS A 150 -4.17 25.19 -8.42
CA LYS A 150 -4.44 26.64 -8.42
C LYS A 150 -3.88 27.30 -9.68
N ASN A 151 -4.56 28.36 -10.10
CA ASN A 151 -4.20 29.19 -11.26
C ASN A 151 -4.10 28.41 -12.58
N VAL A 152 -4.97 27.41 -12.76
CA VAL A 152 -5.03 26.59 -13.96
C VAL A 152 -6.43 26.68 -14.62
N PRO A 153 -6.53 26.53 -15.95
CA PRO A 153 -7.81 26.41 -16.65
C PRO A 153 -8.64 25.22 -16.17
N GLU A 154 -9.97 25.31 -16.24
CA GLU A 154 -10.89 24.22 -15.85
C GLU A 154 -10.72 22.95 -16.71
N SER A 155 -10.26 23.12 -17.95
CA SER A 155 -9.96 22.04 -18.91
C SER A 155 -8.73 21.21 -18.54
N THR A 156 -7.97 21.63 -17.52
CA THR A 156 -6.77 20.92 -17.06
C THR A 156 -7.11 19.49 -16.67
N THR A 157 -6.26 18.56 -17.10
CA THR A 157 -6.38 17.14 -16.76
C THR A 157 -5.10 16.67 -16.10
N VAL A 158 -5.24 15.68 -15.21
CA VAL A 158 -4.13 15.11 -14.45
C VAL A 158 -4.07 13.62 -14.69
N MET A 159 -2.86 13.11 -14.88
CA MET A 159 -2.53 11.69 -14.79
C MET A 159 -1.39 11.53 -13.79
N VAL A 160 -1.48 10.54 -12.93
CA VAL A 160 -0.42 10.24 -11.96
C VAL A 160 0.38 9.08 -12.48
N LYS A 161 1.70 9.21 -12.55
CA LYS A 161 2.59 8.11 -12.92
C LYS A 161 3.24 7.57 -11.66
N SER A 162 2.94 6.31 -11.37
CA SER A 162 3.58 5.51 -10.33
C SER A 162 4.14 4.24 -11.00
N ARG A 163 3.99 3.07 -10.37
CA ARG A 163 4.27 1.76 -10.98
C ARG A 163 3.55 1.59 -12.34
N VAL A 164 2.34 2.12 -12.42
CA VAL A 164 1.53 2.25 -13.64
C VAL A 164 0.98 3.67 -13.74
N PRO A 165 0.60 4.15 -14.94
CA PRO A 165 -0.22 5.34 -15.08
C PRO A 165 -1.54 5.16 -14.32
N ILE A 166 -1.98 6.19 -13.60
CA ILE A 166 -3.18 6.22 -12.79
C ILE A 166 -4.03 7.40 -13.25
N GLN A 167 -5.30 7.13 -13.53
CA GLN A 167 -6.26 8.19 -13.76
C GLN A 167 -6.93 8.53 -12.42
N PRO A 168 -6.65 9.71 -11.83
CA PRO A 168 -7.09 10.04 -10.47
C PRO A 168 -8.60 10.27 -10.39
N PHE A 169 -9.12 10.12 -9.18
CA PHE A 169 -10.44 10.61 -8.81
C PHE A 169 -10.45 12.15 -8.90
N ARG A 170 -11.52 12.71 -9.47
CA ARG A 170 -11.73 14.16 -9.58
C ARG A 170 -13.02 14.53 -8.88
N TYR A 171 -12.96 15.46 -7.93
CA TYR A 171 -14.16 15.89 -7.21
C TYR A 171 -15.13 16.60 -8.15
N LYS A 172 -16.41 16.20 -8.11
CA LYS A 172 -17.45 16.83 -8.94
C LYS A 172 -17.76 18.27 -8.51
N THR A 173 -17.66 18.55 -7.22
CA THR A 173 -17.93 19.86 -6.62
C THR A 173 -16.74 20.82 -6.71
N ASN A 174 -15.53 20.30 -6.86
CA ASN A 174 -14.32 21.07 -7.09
C ASN A 174 -13.47 20.35 -8.16
N PRO A 175 -13.64 20.70 -9.45
CA PRO A 175 -12.92 20.06 -10.54
C PRO A 175 -11.39 20.25 -10.48
N GLN A 176 -10.86 21.14 -9.64
CA GLN A 176 -9.41 21.24 -9.46
C GLN A 176 -8.87 20.42 -8.29
N HIS A 177 -9.73 19.64 -7.64
CA HIS A 177 -9.37 18.79 -6.51
C HIS A 177 -9.37 17.32 -6.94
N TYR A 178 -8.27 16.63 -6.64
CA TYR A 178 -8.01 15.27 -7.05
C TYR A 178 -7.59 14.38 -5.89
N LYS A 179 -7.90 13.08 -6.02
CA LYS A 179 -7.38 12.02 -5.17
C LYS A 179 -6.78 10.89 -6.00
N ALA A 180 -5.68 10.31 -5.52
CA ALA A 180 -5.09 9.12 -6.12
C ALA A 180 -4.40 8.26 -5.07
N ILE A 181 -4.68 6.96 -5.09
CA ILE A 181 -3.88 5.98 -4.36
C ILE A 181 -2.69 5.59 -5.25
N VAL A 182 -1.48 5.85 -4.78
CA VAL A 182 -0.25 5.54 -5.52
C VAL A 182 0.56 4.46 -4.80
N PHE A 183 1.21 3.62 -5.60
CA PHE A 183 2.01 2.53 -5.07
C PHE A 183 3.19 3.08 -4.29
N SER A 184 3.35 2.59 -3.06
CA SER A 184 4.49 2.95 -2.20
C SER A 184 5.81 2.34 -2.67
N TYR A 185 5.74 1.31 -3.51
CA TYR A 185 6.87 0.66 -4.13
C TYR A 185 6.78 0.73 -5.67
N CYS A 186 7.64 1.54 -6.30
CA CYS A 186 7.60 1.78 -7.76
C CYS A 186 8.94 1.62 -8.50
N GLY A 187 9.95 0.98 -7.91
CA GLY A 187 11.19 0.60 -8.61
C GLY A 187 12.28 1.69 -8.57
N GLU A 188 12.73 2.21 -9.73
CA GLU A 188 13.77 3.26 -9.82
C GLU A 188 13.20 4.68 -10.10
N ARG A 189 11.87 4.87 -10.05
CA ARG A 189 11.21 6.11 -10.48
C ARG A 189 10.31 6.72 -9.42
N ASP A 190 10.42 8.04 -9.24
CA ASP A 190 9.55 8.85 -8.41
C ASP A 190 8.09 8.78 -8.86
N ALA A 191 7.15 9.00 -7.93
CA ALA A 191 5.79 9.35 -8.29
C ALA A 191 5.77 10.75 -8.94
N GLU A 192 5.20 10.84 -10.14
CA GLU A 192 5.18 12.04 -10.96
C GLU A 192 3.74 12.41 -11.32
N LEU A 193 3.39 13.70 -11.28
CA LEU A 193 2.13 14.21 -11.79
C LEU A 193 2.35 14.76 -13.20
N TYR A 194 1.55 14.27 -14.14
CA TYR A 194 1.48 14.74 -15.51
C TYR A 194 0.22 15.59 -15.64
N ILE A 195 0.41 16.89 -15.80
CA ILE A 195 -0.67 17.87 -15.85
C ILE A 195 -0.75 18.37 -17.29
N THR A 196 -1.85 18.10 -17.98
CA THR A 196 -2.09 18.56 -19.35
C THR A 196 -2.97 19.80 -19.32
N MET A 197 -2.44 20.91 -19.85
CA MET A 197 -3.06 22.22 -19.91
C MET A 197 -2.71 22.87 -21.25
N ASP A 198 -3.72 23.38 -21.98
CA ASP A 198 -3.53 24.07 -23.27
C ASP A 198 -2.59 23.33 -24.26
N ASP A 199 -2.81 22.02 -24.41
CA ASP A 199 -2.01 21.10 -25.23
C ASP A 199 -0.54 20.94 -24.82
N LYS A 200 -0.13 21.48 -23.67
CA LYS A 200 1.18 21.23 -23.04
C LYS A 200 1.05 20.23 -21.90
N ILE A 201 2.14 19.49 -21.65
CA ILE A 201 2.26 18.59 -20.50
C ILE A 201 3.33 19.13 -19.55
N HIS A 202 2.93 19.44 -18.33
CA HIS A 202 3.82 19.78 -17.22
C HIS A 202 4.04 18.54 -16.36
N ILE A 203 5.30 18.29 -15.97
CA ILE A 203 5.67 17.16 -15.13
C ILE A 203 6.12 17.69 -13.78
N VAL A 204 5.42 17.28 -12.72
CA VAL A 204 5.75 17.64 -11.33
C VAL A 204 6.25 16.39 -10.62
N LYS A 205 7.51 16.42 -10.18
CA LYS A 205 8.05 15.40 -9.28
C LYS A 205 7.57 15.66 -7.86
N LEU A 206 6.94 14.65 -7.26
CA LEU A 206 6.41 14.76 -5.90
C LEU A 206 7.51 14.69 -4.84
N LEU A 207 8.60 13.98 -5.12
CA LEU A 207 9.70 13.76 -4.18
C LEU A 207 10.93 14.60 -4.50
N PRO A 208 11.72 14.97 -3.46
CA PRO A 208 11.49 14.73 -2.04
C PRO A 208 10.44 15.68 -1.41
N LYS A 209 9.75 16.51 -2.20
CA LYS A 209 8.99 17.68 -1.72
C LYS A 209 7.80 17.36 -0.80
N ILE A 210 7.12 16.22 -0.99
CA ILE A 210 5.99 15.80 -0.13
C ILE A 210 6.43 14.92 1.06
N ASN A 211 7.59 14.29 0.99
CA ASN A 211 8.11 13.40 2.03
C ASN A 211 9.24 14.10 2.79
N ARG A 212 8.87 14.85 3.85
CA ARG A 212 9.84 15.63 4.64
C ARG A 212 10.64 14.82 5.66
N SER A 213 10.35 13.54 5.83
CA SER A 213 11.04 12.68 6.78
C SER A 213 11.79 11.56 6.07
N ASN A 214 13.10 11.48 6.28
CA ASN A 214 13.87 10.24 6.12
C ASN A 214 13.29 9.22 7.10
N LEU A 215 12.28 8.46 6.67
CA LEU A 215 11.81 7.32 7.43
C LEU A 215 12.75 6.16 7.08
N SER A 216 13.84 6.03 7.86
CA SER A 216 14.50 4.75 8.02
C SER A 216 13.47 3.81 8.63
N ASN A 217 12.88 2.97 7.80
CA ASN A 217 11.87 2.03 8.28
C ASN A 217 12.52 0.64 8.23
N ASP A 218 12.85 0.09 9.39
CA ASP A 218 13.58 -1.18 9.56
C ASP A 218 12.90 -2.38 8.88
N LEU A 219 11.64 -2.22 8.45
CA LEU A 219 10.87 -3.26 7.76
C LEU A 219 11.38 -3.52 6.33
N PHE A 220 12.00 -2.54 5.64
CA PHE A 220 12.45 -2.70 4.26
C PHE A 220 13.60 -1.72 3.95
N PRO A 221 14.71 -2.17 3.34
CA PRO A 221 15.86 -1.30 3.06
C PRO A 221 15.45 -0.05 2.26
N ASP A 222 15.89 1.13 2.74
CA ASP A 222 15.53 2.48 2.29
C ASP A 222 15.82 2.80 0.81
N THR A 223 16.40 1.88 0.05
CA THR A 223 16.96 2.16 -1.27
C THR A 223 15.94 2.26 -2.42
N TYR A 224 14.65 1.97 -2.20
CA TYR A 224 13.63 1.94 -3.27
C TYR A 224 12.26 2.51 -2.89
N ARG A 225 12.14 3.22 -1.76
CA ARG A 225 10.87 3.79 -1.28
C ARG A 225 10.70 5.24 -1.71
N TYR A 226 9.63 5.50 -2.45
CA TYR A 226 9.29 6.83 -2.95
C TYR A 226 8.25 7.48 -2.05
N THR A 227 7.15 6.78 -1.78
CA THR A 227 6.14 7.21 -0.82
C THR A 227 6.05 6.20 0.31
N THR A 228 5.74 6.68 1.51
CA THR A 228 5.61 5.81 2.68
C THR A 228 4.25 5.11 2.61
N PRO A 229 4.17 3.78 2.76
CA PRO A 229 2.89 3.09 2.95
C PRO A 229 2.09 3.71 4.09
N ASP A 230 0.78 3.53 4.10
CA ASP A 230 -0.08 4.03 5.17
C ASP A 230 0.03 5.54 5.42
N THR A 231 0.33 6.31 4.38
CA THR A 231 0.49 7.77 4.48
C THR A 231 -0.53 8.48 3.61
N TYR A 232 -1.15 9.50 4.20
CA TYR A 232 -1.98 10.46 3.50
C TYR A 232 -1.14 11.72 3.26
N TYR A 233 -1.04 12.14 2.00
CA TYR A 233 -0.35 13.36 1.58
C TYR A 233 -1.37 14.38 1.09
N LYS A 234 -1.37 15.56 1.70
CA LYS A 234 -2.19 16.69 1.29
C LYS A 234 -1.31 17.84 0.82
N PHE A 235 -1.60 18.42 -0.34
CA PHE A 235 -0.83 19.57 -0.85
C PHE A 235 -1.58 20.37 -1.92
N THR A 236 -1.09 21.56 -2.22
CA THR A 236 -1.55 22.38 -3.33
C THR A 236 -0.49 22.44 -4.43
N LEU A 237 -0.93 22.42 -5.69
CA LEU A 237 -0.10 22.72 -6.87
C LEU A 237 -0.52 24.06 -7.46
N SER A 238 0.36 25.05 -7.37
CA SER A 238 0.12 26.39 -7.92
C SER A 238 0.89 26.56 -9.23
N TYR A 239 0.19 26.94 -10.30
CA TYR A 239 0.81 27.27 -11.57
C TYR A 239 1.27 28.74 -11.60
N ASP A 240 2.50 28.96 -12.04
CA ASP A 240 3.09 30.29 -12.28
C ASP A 240 3.18 30.51 -13.80
N GLU A 241 2.29 31.36 -14.34
CA GLU A 241 2.18 31.64 -15.77
C GLU A 241 3.44 32.33 -16.34
N GLU A 242 4.09 33.20 -15.56
CA GLU A 242 5.31 33.90 -16.00
C GLU A 242 6.48 32.94 -16.15
N LYS A 243 6.53 31.91 -15.30
CA LYS A 243 7.62 30.93 -15.28
C LYS A 243 7.31 29.61 -16.00
N ASP A 244 6.06 29.37 -16.40
CA ASP A 244 5.58 28.13 -17.05
C ASP A 244 5.85 26.88 -16.17
N VAL A 245 5.74 27.00 -14.84
CA VAL A 245 6.06 25.92 -13.86
C VAL A 245 5.03 25.79 -12.75
N PHE A 246 5.00 24.62 -12.12
CA PHE A 246 4.23 24.35 -10.91
C PHE A 246 5.10 24.35 -9.64
N SER A 247 4.59 24.94 -8.57
CA SER A 247 5.10 24.82 -7.19
C SER A 247 4.21 23.90 -6.36
N ILE A 248 4.82 23.14 -5.45
CA ILE A 248 4.11 22.40 -4.39
C ILE A 248 4.08 23.29 -3.15
N GLU A 249 2.90 23.53 -2.62
CA GLU A 249 2.59 24.40 -1.48
C GLU A 249 1.78 23.64 -0.44
N ASP A 250 1.79 24.11 0.81
CA ASP A 250 0.96 23.60 1.92
C ASP A 250 1.01 22.06 2.09
N ALA A 251 2.20 21.48 1.88
CA ALA A 251 2.39 20.03 1.94
C ALA A 251 2.37 19.53 3.40
N GLU A 252 1.41 18.66 3.68
CA GLU A 252 1.20 17.99 4.96
C GLU A 252 1.14 16.47 4.76
N ASN A 253 1.49 15.71 5.80
CA ASN A 253 1.29 14.27 5.82
C ASN A 253 0.81 13.76 7.18
N SER A 254 0.10 12.65 7.16
CA SER A 254 -0.41 11.96 8.34
C SER A 254 -0.49 10.45 8.09
N VAL A 255 -0.55 9.66 9.17
CA VAL A 255 -0.79 8.22 9.07
C VAL A 255 -2.23 8.00 8.62
N TRP A 256 -2.42 7.35 7.48
CA TRP A 256 -3.72 7.25 6.82
C TRP A 256 -4.68 6.35 7.59
N SER A 257 -4.20 5.20 8.10
CA SER A 257 -5.00 4.29 8.93
C SER A 257 -5.47 4.91 10.26
N GLN A 258 -4.92 6.05 10.67
CA GLN A 258 -5.32 6.78 11.88
C GLN A 258 -6.26 7.95 11.59
N MET A 259 -6.56 8.22 10.32
CA MET A 259 -7.51 9.24 9.93
C MET A 259 -8.95 8.76 10.19
N PRO A 260 -9.86 9.68 10.55
CA PRO A 260 -11.27 9.37 10.78
C PRO A 260 -12.03 8.96 9.52
#